data_AF-A0A1A7XK45-F1
#
_entry.id   AF-A0A1A7XK45-F1
#
_cell.length_a   1.000
_cell.length_b   1.000
_cell.length_c   1.000
_cell.angle_alpha   90.00
_cell.angle_beta   90.00
_cell.angle_gamma   90.00
#
_symmetry.space_group_name_H-M   'P 1'
#
loop_
_entity.id
_entity.type
_entity.pdbx_description
1 polymer ?
#
loop_
_entity_poly.entity_id
_entity_poly.type
_entity_poly.pdbx_seq_one_letter_code
_entity_poly.pdbx_strand_id
1 'polypeptide(L)'
;QMVYKTVQILDLPDTQIAPYLKESSSFIDQAREQDGVVLVHCNAGVSRSSSIVIGYLMLKEGLPFDDAYSQVKLARPSIRPNPGFYQQLQNYKP
;
A
#
# COMPACT_ATOMS: atom_id res chain seq x y z
N GLN A 1 23.14 -3.38 4.01
CA GLN A 1 22.49 -4.70 4.15
C GLN A 1 21.03 -4.54 3.78
N MET A 2 20.43 -5.47 3.03
CA MET A 2 19.00 -5.40 2.68
C MET A 2 18.18 -6.05 3.78
N VAL A 3 17.25 -5.30 4.38
CA VAL A 3 16.25 -5.83 5.32
C VAL A 3 15.03 -6.24 4.51
N TYR A 4 14.49 -7.44 4.77
CA TYR A 4 13.39 -8.00 3.99
C TYR A 4 12.24 -8.42 4.90
N LYS A 5 11.01 -8.12 4.46
CA LYS A 5 9.78 -8.49 5.15
C LYS A 5 8.74 -9.00 4.15
N THR A 6 8.18 -10.16 4.44
CA THR A 6 7.08 -10.73 3.65
C THR A 6 5.76 -10.57 4.40
N VAL A 7 4.76 -10.02 3.71
CA VAL A 7 3.37 -9.97 4.20
C VAL A 7 2.52 -10.86 3.28
N GLN A 8 1.86 -11.87 3.84
CA GLN A 8 1.08 -12.84 3.08
C GLN A 8 -0.32 -12.28 2.81
N ILE A 9 -0.52 -11.75 1.60
CA ILE A 9 -1.79 -11.18 1.14
C ILE A 9 -2.20 -11.89 -0.15
N LEU A 10 -3.38 -12.50 -0.12
CA LEU A 10 -4.03 -13.05 -1.31
C LEU A 10 -4.62 -11.91 -2.15
N ASP A 11 -4.56 -12.04 -3.48
CA ASP A 11 -5.10 -11.02 -4.38
C ASP A 11 -6.57 -11.30 -4.72
N LEU A 12 -7.39 -11.42 -3.68
CA LEU A 12 -8.81 -11.70 -3.80
C LEU A 12 -9.63 -10.52 -3.25
N PRO A 13 -10.80 -10.19 -3.85
CA PRO A 13 -11.63 -9.07 -3.40
C PRO A 13 -12.12 -9.18 -1.94
N ASP A 14 -12.25 -10.38 -1.42
CA ASP A 14 -12.68 -10.68 -0.04
C ASP A 14 -11.53 -10.67 0.97
N THR A 15 -10.28 -10.58 0.52
CA THR A 15 -9.14 -10.45 1.42
C THR A 15 -9.17 -9.09 2.12
N GLN A 16 -9.10 -9.07 3.45
CA GLN A 16 -9.12 -7.83 4.23
C GLN A 16 -7.73 -7.18 4.22
N ILE A 17 -7.59 -5.99 3.63
CA ILE A 17 -6.29 -5.33 3.49
C ILE A 17 -5.91 -4.48 4.72
N ALA A 18 -6.90 -3.96 5.44
CA ALA A 18 -6.69 -3.04 6.56
C ALA A 18 -5.71 -3.56 7.64
N PRO A 19 -5.74 -4.85 8.06
CA PRO A 19 -4.79 -5.37 9.06
C PRO A 19 -3.32 -5.22 8.64
N TYR A 20 -3.04 -5.29 7.33
CA TYR A 20 -1.69 -5.24 6.80
C TYR A 20 -1.16 -3.82 6.59
N LEU A 21 -2.04 -2.81 6.54
CA LEU A 21 -1.64 -1.42 6.34
C LEU A 21 -0.76 -0.92 7.48
N LYS A 22 -1.16 -1.17 8.73
CA LYS A 22 -0.39 -0.75 9.91
C LYS A 22 0.98 -1.43 9.96
N GLU A 23 1.00 -2.75 9.79
CA GLU A 23 2.24 -3.54 9.80
C GLU A 23 3.22 -3.10 8.70
N SER A 24 2.71 -2.90 7.48
CA SER A 24 3.53 -2.47 6.35
C SER A 24 4.04 -1.05 6.52
N SER A 25 3.19 -0.15 7.06
CA SER A 25 3.56 1.24 7.31
C SER A 25 4.68 1.35 8.34
N SER A 26 4.63 0.58 9.42
CA SER A 26 5.73 0.54 10.40
C SER A 26 7.06 0.11 9.78
N PHE A 27 7.05 -0.83 8.84
CA PHE A 27 8.26 -1.26 8.15
C PHE A 27 8.81 -0.15 7.22
N ILE A 28 7.92 0.55 6.52
CA ILE A 28 8.29 1.68 5.65
C ILE A 28 8.88 2.83 6.49
N ASP A 29 8.25 3.18 7.59
CA ASP A 29 8.70 4.27 8.48
C ASP A 29 10.08 3.98 9.07
N GLN A 30 10.33 2.76 9.55
CA GLN A 30 11.64 2.38 10.10
C GLN A 30 12.79 2.60 9.11
N ALA A 31 12.55 2.34 7.83
CA ALA A 31 13.56 2.60 6.79
C ALA A 31 13.70 4.10 6.52
N ARG A 32 12.59 4.85 6.47
CA ARG A 32 12.62 6.31 6.27
C ARG A 32 13.33 7.04 7.41
N GLU A 33 13.15 6.61 8.65
CA GLU A 33 13.84 7.14 9.84
C GLU A 33 15.37 6.97 9.77
N GLN A 34 15.85 6.06 8.93
CA GLN A 34 17.28 5.78 8.71
C GLN A 34 17.77 6.30 7.36
N ASP A 35 17.03 7.26 6.74
CA ASP A 35 17.30 7.81 5.41
C ASP A 35 17.40 6.72 4.30
N GLY A 36 16.70 5.59 4.52
CA GLY A 36 16.67 4.44 3.63
C GLY A 36 15.53 4.50 2.61
N VAL A 37 15.53 3.50 1.72
CA VAL A 37 14.52 3.34 0.65
C VAL A 37 13.88 1.95 0.76
N VAL A 38 12.56 1.88 0.57
CA VAL A 38 11.80 0.63 0.58
C VAL A 38 11.23 0.32 -0.79
N LEU A 39 11.47 -0.90 -1.27
CA LEU A 39 10.79 -1.46 -2.42
C LEU A 39 9.56 -2.26 -1.96
N VAL A 40 8.36 -1.73 -2.20
CA VAL A 40 7.10 -2.47 -1.98
C VAL A 40 6.71 -3.16 -3.28
N HIS A 41 6.70 -4.50 -3.31
CA HIS A 41 6.36 -5.27 -4.50
C HIS A 41 5.36 -6.40 -4.23
N CYS A 42 4.72 -6.87 -5.30
CA CYS A 42 3.95 -8.10 -5.34
C CYS A 42 4.22 -8.78 -6.69
N ASN A 43 3.52 -9.88 -7.02
CA ASN A 43 3.78 -10.62 -8.27
C ASN A 43 3.73 -9.74 -9.53
N ALA A 44 2.64 -8.98 -9.72
CA ALA A 44 2.44 -8.14 -10.92
C ALA A 44 2.78 -6.66 -10.69
N GLY A 45 2.88 -6.22 -9.43
CA GLY A 45 2.98 -4.80 -9.10
C GLY A 45 1.75 -3.99 -9.56
N VAL A 46 0.55 -4.60 -9.54
CA VAL A 46 -0.71 -4.00 -10.04
C VAL A 46 -1.75 -3.79 -8.95
N SER A 47 -1.93 -4.76 -8.05
CA SER A 47 -3.02 -4.75 -7.06
C SER A 47 -2.51 -4.67 -5.61
N ARG A 48 -1.95 -5.76 -5.06
CA ARG A 48 -1.53 -5.82 -3.64
C ARG A 48 -0.54 -4.72 -3.25
N SER A 49 0.61 -4.63 -3.93
CA SER A 49 1.65 -3.65 -3.56
C SER A 49 1.19 -2.21 -3.70
N SER A 50 0.48 -1.87 -4.77
CA SER A 50 -0.08 -0.52 -4.92
C SER A 50 -1.11 -0.21 -3.85
N SER A 51 -1.92 -1.19 -3.42
CA SER A 51 -2.90 -1.00 -2.36
C SER A 51 -2.23 -0.72 -1.01
N ILE A 52 -1.10 -1.36 -0.72
CA ILE A 52 -0.26 -1.03 0.45
C ILE A 52 0.28 0.39 0.37
N VAL A 53 0.81 0.80 -0.80
CA VAL A 53 1.35 2.17 -0.96
C VAL A 53 0.25 3.23 -0.85
N ILE A 54 -0.92 3.00 -1.45
CA ILE A 54 -2.08 3.90 -1.31
C ILE A 54 -2.47 4.01 0.17
N GLY A 55 -2.64 2.88 0.86
CA GLY A 55 -3.00 2.88 2.27
C GLY A 55 -1.93 3.51 3.17
N TYR A 56 -0.65 3.40 2.82
CA TYR A 56 0.45 4.09 3.50
C TYR A 56 0.32 5.61 3.39
N LEU A 57 0.11 6.14 2.18
CA LEU A 57 -0.10 7.57 1.96
C LEU A 57 -1.32 8.09 2.72
N MET A 58 -2.42 7.33 2.74
CA MET A 58 -3.60 7.69 3.52
C MET A 58 -3.30 7.73 5.03
N LEU A 59 -2.65 6.69 5.56
CA LEU A 59 -2.41 6.53 7.00
C LEU A 59 -1.33 7.49 7.54
N LYS A 60 -0.27 7.73 6.77
CA LYS A 60 0.94 8.43 7.24
C LYS A 60 1.06 9.86 6.74
N GLU A 61 0.49 10.15 5.58
CA GLU A 61 0.51 11.51 5.00
C GLU A 61 -0.87 12.18 5.08
N GLY A 62 -1.88 11.47 5.60
CA GLY A 62 -3.23 12.02 5.79
C GLY A 62 -3.97 12.30 4.48
N LEU A 63 -3.50 11.73 3.37
CA LEU A 63 -4.12 11.97 2.07
C LEU A 63 -5.51 11.31 1.99
N PRO A 64 -6.52 12.02 1.46
CA PRO A 64 -7.77 11.39 1.03
C PRO A 64 -7.50 10.26 0.03
N PHE A 65 -8.39 9.27 -0.02
CA PHE A 65 -8.25 8.12 -0.91
C PHE A 65 -8.00 8.51 -2.37
N ASP A 66 -8.78 9.45 -2.90
CA ASP A 66 -8.68 9.86 -4.31
C ASP A 66 -7.32 10.51 -4.63
N ASP A 67 -6.78 11.29 -3.70
CA ASP A 67 -5.46 11.93 -3.85
C ASP A 67 -4.34 10.90 -3.77
N ALA A 68 -4.38 10.00 -2.77
CA ALA A 68 -3.42 8.91 -2.61
C ALA A 68 -3.43 7.97 -3.83
N TYR A 69 -4.62 7.58 -4.31
CA TYR A 69 -4.78 6.75 -5.50
C TYR A 69 -4.21 7.44 -6.73
N SER A 70 -4.56 8.71 -6.95
CA SER A 70 -4.11 9.49 -8.10
C SER A 70 -2.61 9.66 -8.12
N GLN A 71 -1.99 9.97 -6.98
CA GLN A 71 -0.54 10.10 -6.86
C GLN A 71 0.19 8.81 -7.23
N VAL A 72 -0.28 7.65 -6.73
CA VAL A 72 0.31 6.35 -7.09
C VAL A 72 0.04 6.00 -8.55
N LYS A 73 -1.13 6.35 -9.09
CA LYS A 73 -1.49 6.15 -10.51
C LYS A 73 -0.61 6.94 -11.45
N LEU A 74 -0.31 8.20 -11.11
CA LEU A 74 0.59 9.06 -11.87
C LEU A 74 2.01 8.48 -11.88
N ALA A 75 2.51 8.03 -10.73
CA ALA A 75 3.83 7.42 -10.63
C ALA A 75 3.92 6.05 -11.33
N ARG A 76 2.82 5.29 -11.35
CA ARG A 76 2.73 3.96 -11.98
C ARG A 76 1.38 3.75 -12.67
N PRO A 77 1.25 4.07 -13.97
CA PRO A 77 -0.03 4.00 -14.69
C PRO A 77 -0.69 2.62 -14.72
N SER A 78 0.07 1.53 -14.52
CA SER A 78 -0.45 0.17 -14.54
C SER A 78 -1.19 -0.24 -13.26
N ILE A 79 -1.19 0.57 -12.19
CA ILE A 79 -1.87 0.17 -10.95
C ILE A 79 -3.38 0.01 -11.19
N ARG A 80 -3.91 -1.05 -10.59
CA ARG A 80 -5.32 -1.39 -10.56
C ARG A 80 -5.54 -2.35 -9.38
N PRO A 81 -5.67 -1.82 -8.15
CA PRO A 81 -6.20 -2.59 -7.02
C PRO A 81 -7.39 -3.43 -7.46
N ASN A 82 -7.50 -4.65 -6.95
CA ASN A 82 -8.73 -5.42 -7.17
C ASN A 82 -9.94 -4.64 -6.59
N PRO A 83 -11.17 -4.89 -7.06
CA PRO A 83 -12.34 -4.11 -6.64
C PRO A 83 -12.57 -4.10 -5.13
N GLY A 84 -12.26 -5.21 -4.44
CA GLY A 84 -12.38 -5.30 -2.99
C GLY A 84 -11.39 -4.42 -2.25
N PHE A 85 -10.11 -4.43 -2.63
CA PHE A 85 -9.11 -3.52 -2.07
C PHE A 85 -9.41 -2.06 -2.36
N TYR A 86 -9.88 -1.76 -3.58
CA TYR A 86 -10.29 -0.41 -3.94
C TYR A 86 -11.41 0.09 -3.02
N GLN A 87 -12.47 -0.69 -2.84
CA GLN A 87 -13.58 -0.34 -1.96
C GLN A 87 -13.17 -0.28 -0.49
N GLN A 88 -12.34 -1.20 -0.02
CA GLN A 88 -11.84 -1.19 1.35
C GLN A 88 -11.02 0.07 1.63
N LEU A 89 -10.13 0.47 0.71
CA LEU A 89 -9.34 1.70 0.83
C LEU A 89 -10.22 2.96 0.73
N GLN A 90 -11.17 2.99 -0.19
CA GLN A 90 -12.10 4.13 -0.33
C GLN A 90 -12.93 4.36 0.94
N ASN A 91 -13.30 3.28 1.63
CA ASN A 91 -14.05 3.33 2.89
C ASN A 91 -13.14 3.38 4.13
N TYR A 92 -11.82 3.29 3.97
CA TYR A 92 -10.88 3.27 5.07
C TYR A 92 -10.78 4.67 5.69
N LYS A 93 -10.96 4.72 7.00
CA LYS A 93 -10.73 5.91 7.81
C LYS A 93 -9.52 5.63 8.71
N PRO A 94 -8.39 6.32 8.49
CA PRO A 94 -7.19 6.19 9.32
C PRO A 94 -7.48 6.41 10.81
#